data_AF-A0A926CLB6-F1
#
_entry.id   AF-A0A926CLB6-F1
#
_cell.length_a   1.000
_cell.length_b   1.000
_cell.length_c   1.000
_cell.angle_alpha   90.00
_cell.angle_beta   90.00
_cell.angle_gamma   90.00
#
_symmetry.space_group_name_H-M   'P 1'
#
loop_
_entity.id
_entity.type
_entity.pdbx_description
1 polymer ?
#
loop_
_entity_poly.entity_id
_entity_poly.type
_entity_poly.pdbx_seq_one_letter_code
_entity_poly.pdbx_strand_id
1 'polypeptide(L)'
;ERTAYRIAGIETLTQTVPDGMRTGRDLRGGYTRLPGYSRTLVSEYGFVSLDAPGGAVKEVRRVLTIDGQKWSKQSRSLRSLAREMTAMDRKDRQKTLERFEDYGLTGFVTDLGQLILLFARGGIARYEFHFEKIDGDGHAEFSYQQLDGSEALTIYGETKEPVRQKLHGRIWVNRLTLLPLRISIESDREYDNIPVRDLSIVEYSPSKFGSLLPARIVHRQHLSGKLVVTDEFTYSGFHQVLGGGRP
;
A
#
# COMPACT_ATOMS: atom_id res chain seq x y z
N GLU A 1 -17.47 1.22 -1.70
CA GLU A 1 -17.03 2.02 -2.88
C GLU A 1 -17.57 3.46 -2.90
N ARG A 2 -18.90 3.70 -2.89
CA ARG A 2 -19.51 5.02 -3.15
C ARG A 2 -19.16 6.18 -2.19
N THR A 3 -18.52 5.93 -1.06
CA THR A 3 -18.13 6.95 -0.06
C THR A 3 -16.63 7.08 0.14
N ALA A 4 -15.83 6.11 -0.35
CA ALA A 4 -14.40 6.02 -0.06
C ALA A 4 -13.61 7.21 -0.63
N TYR A 5 -14.00 7.70 -1.81
CA TYR A 5 -13.34 8.83 -2.50
C TYR A 5 -13.56 10.20 -1.84
N ARG A 6 -14.27 10.26 -0.70
CA ARG A 6 -14.51 11.49 0.08
C ARG A 6 -13.91 11.41 1.48
N ILE A 7 -13.00 10.46 1.74
CA ILE A 7 -12.39 10.27 3.04
C ILE A 7 -10.90 10.57 2.94
N ALA A 8 -10.41 11.39 3.85
CA ALA A 8 -8.99 11.63 4.07
C ALA A 8 -8.64 11.38 5.53
N GLY A 9 -7.40 11.04 5.80
CA GLY A 9 -6.86 10.81 7.14
C GLY A 9 -5.36 11.09 7.16
N ILE A 10 -4.73 10.66 8.25
CA ILE A 10 -3.29 10.72 8.44
C ILE A 10 -2.75 9.30 8.37
N GLU A 11 -1.72 9.12 7.54
CA GLU A 11 -0.90 7.91 7.48
C GLU A 11 0.45 8.22 8.14
N THR A 12 0.88 7.36 9.05
CA THR A 12 2.24 7.35 9.57
C THR A 12 2.92 6.08 9.12
N LEU A 13 4.01 6.21 8.38
CA LEU A 13 4.88 5.13 7.92
C LEU A 13 6.16 5.12 8.75
N THR A 14 6.50 3.99 9.35
CA THR A 14 7.82 3.72 9.90
C THR A 14 8.50 2.66 9.03
N GLN A 15 9.58 3.03 8.35
CA GLN A 15 10.42 2.10 7.62
C GLN A 15 11.66 1.74 8.44
N THR A 16 11.94 0.44 8.55
CA THR A 16 13.16 -0.07 9.18
C THR A 16 13.95 -0.90 8.19
N VAL A 17 15.23 -0.58 8.03
CA VAL A 17 16.21 -1.32 7.23
C VAL A 17 17.31 -1.84 8.16
N PRO A 18 17.55 -3.17 8.22
CA PRO A 18 18.59 -3.75 9.07
C PRO A 18 20.02 -3.36 8.67
N ASP A 19 20.94 -3.51 9.62
CA ASP A 19 22.37 -3.27 9.39
C ASP A 19 22.93 -4.10 8.24
N GLY A 20 23.74 -3.45 7.40
CA GLY A 20 24.49 -4.10 6.33
C GLY A 20 23.66 -4.57 5.14
N MET A 21 22.36 -4.22 5.09
CA MET A 21 21.50 -4.48 3.92
C MET A 21 21.72 -3.45 2.80
N ARG A 22 22.28 -2.28 3.14
CA ARG A 22 22.61 -1.24 2.16
C ARG A 22 24.11 -1.20 1.92
N THR A 23 24.50 -0.91 0.68
CA THR A 23 25.88 -0.62 0.33
C THR A 23 26.03 0.85 -0.08
N GLY A 24 27.15 1.44 0.29
CA GLY A 24 27.49 2.81 -0.06
C GLY A 24 28.95 2.91 -0.47
N ARG A 25 29.31 3.96 -1.20
CA ARG A 25 30.71 4.26 -1.47
C ARG A 25 31.36 4.86 -0.23
N ASP A 26 32.50 4.31 0.15
CA ASP A 26 33.38 4.90 1.14
C ASP A 26 34.16 6.10 0.54
N LEU A 27 34.84 6.84 1.41
CA LEU A 27 35.66 8.01 1.03
C LEU A 27 36.83 7.67 0.11
N ARG A 28 37.17 6.39 -0.07
CA ARG A 28 38.25 5.87 -0.92
C ARG A 28 37.72 5.24 -2.20
N GLY A 29 36.41 5.30 -2.45
CA GLY A 29 35.77 4.73 -3.64
C GLY A 29 35.49 3.22 -3.55
N GLY A 30 35.74 2.58 -2.40
CA GLY A 30 35.33 1.21 -2.11
C GLY A 30 33.85 1.10 -1.76
N TYR A 31 33.27 -0.09 -1.85
CA TYR A 31 31.90 -0.35 -1.39
C TYR A 31 31.93 -0.88 0.04
N THR A 32 31.21 -0.20 0.94
CA THR A 32 31.05 -0.62 2.33
C THR A 32 29.59 -0.88 2.67
N ARG A 33 29.37 -1.72 3.67
CA ARG A 33 28.05 -1.94 4.28
C ARG A 33 27.70 -0.73 5.12
N LEU A 34 26.54 -0.15 4.84
CA LEU A 34 26.00 0.97 5.60
C LEU A 34 25.27 0.44 6.85
N PRO A 35 25.24 1.24 7.94
CA PRO A 35 24.35 0.95 9.05
C PRO A 35 22.90 0.96 8.58
N GLY A 36 22.08 0.21 9.29
CA GLY A 36 20.64 0.23 9.17
C GLY A 36 20.08 1.59 9.57
N TYR A 37 18.79 1.79 9.32
CA TYR A 37 18.09 2.99 9.75
C TYR A 37 16.64 2.68 10.08
N SER A 38 16.06 3.58 10.86
CA SER A 38 14.62 3.72 10.98
C SER A 38 14.24 5.13 10.55
N ARG A 39 13.21 5.25 9.73
CA ARG A 39 12.70 6.54 9.22
C ARG A 39 11.20 6.60 9.37
N THR A 40 10.69 7.76 9.79
CA THR A 40 9.26 8.00 9.97
C THR A 40 8.76 9.05 8.97
N LEU A 41 7.73 8.73 8.20
CA LEU A 41 7.00 9.67 7.37
C LEU A 41 5.59 9.85 7.90
N VAL A 42 5.10 11.08 7.92
CA VAL A 42 3.70 11.40 8.19
C VAL A 42 3.12 12.04 6.95
N SER A 43 1.98 11.55 6.48
CA SER A 43 1.32 11.97 5.25
C SER A 43 -0.17 12.22 5.47
N GLU A 44 -0.74 13.19 4.74
CA GLU A 44 -2.18 13.16 4.44
C GLU A 44 -2.43 11.99 3.48
N TYR A 45 -3.42 11.16 3.78
CA TYR A 45 -3.78 9.97 3.02
C TYR A 45 -5.25 10.03 2.62
N GLY A 46 -5.58 9.57 1.42
CA GLY A 46 -6.96 9.45 0.97
C GLY A 46 -7.12 8.61 -0.28
N PHE A 47 -8.34 8.58 -0.77
CA PHE A 47 -8.71 7.83 -1.97
C PHE A 47 -9.29 8.75 -3.03
N VAL A 48 -9.01 8.46 -4.30
CA VAL A 48 -9.64 9.09 -5.46
C VAL A 48 -10.29 8.03 -6.34
N SER A 49 -11.43 8.34 -6.94
CA SER A 49 -12.03 7.51 -7.99
C SER A 49 -11.72 8.17 -9.32
N LEU A 50 -11.06 7.44 -10.22
CA LEU A 50 -10.56 7.98 -11.48
C LEU A 50 -11.57 7.91 -12.63
N ASP A 51 -12.66 7.13 -12.47
CA ASP A 51 -13.76 7.05 -13.44
C ASP A 51 -15.11 7.34 -12.77
N ALA A 52 -16.19 7.40 -13.58
CA ALA A 52 -17.58 7.50 -13.12
C ALA A 52 -17.91 6.46 -12.01
N PRO A 53 -19.03 6.58 -11.27
CA PRO A 53 -19.32 5.71 -10.12
C PRO A 53 -19.08 4.22 -10.41
N GLY A 54 -18.03 3.64 -9.82
CA GLY A 54 -17.56 2.27 -10.11
C GLY A 54 -16.16 2.17 -10.75
N GLY A 55 -15.48 3.30 -11.01
CA GLY A 55 -14.10 3.34 -11.51
C GLY A 55 -13.03 2.87 -10.53
N ALA A 56 -11.83 2.59 -11.05
CA ALA A 56 -10.69 2.17 -10.24
C ALA A 56 -10.36 3.24 -9.18
N VAL A 57 -10.43 2.85 -7.90
CA VAL A 57 -10.01 3.70 -6.79
C VAL A 57 -8.49 3.70 -6.72
N LYS A 58 -7.86 4.85 -6.42
CA LYS A 58 -6.41 5.01 -6.26
C LYS A 58 -6.05 5.76 -4.98
N GLU A 59 -4.96 5.34 -4.35
CA GLU A 59 -4.48 5.96 -3.12
C GLU A 59 -3.77 7.26 -3.48
N VAL A 60 -4.00 8.28 -2.67
CA VAL A 60 -3.30 9.55 -2.77
C VAL A 60 -2.66 9.87 -1.44
N ARG A 61 -1.40 10.28 -1.49
CA ARG A 61 -0.58 10.63 -0.33
C ARG A 61 0.08 11.96 -0.55
N ARG A 62 0.18 12.74 0.52
CA ARG A 62 0.97 13.97 0.55
C ARG A 62 1.81 13.97 1.82
N VAL A 63 3.13 13.94 1.65
CA VAL A 63 4.05 13.95 2.79
C VAL A 63 4.00 15.29 3.52
N LEU A 64 3.80 15.24 4.83
CA LEU A 64 3.80 16.38 5.74
C LEU A 64 5.14 16.53 6.45
N THR A 65 5.66 15.45 7.01
CA THR A 65 6.94 15.44 7.73
C THR A 65 7.74 14.19 7.44
N ILE A 66 9.06 14.35 7.44
CA ILE A 66 10.04 13.26 7.41
C ILE A 66 10.89 13.38 8.67
N ASP A 67 10.93 12.33 9.49
CA ASP A 67 11.68 12.29 10.76
C ASP A 67 11.35 13.51 11.66
N GLY A 68 10.06 13.90 11.68
CA GLY A 68 9.54 15.06 12.41
C GLY A 68 9.83 16.43 11.77
N GLN A 69 10.66 16.50 10.73
CA GLN A 69 10.94 17.74 10.00
C GLN A 69 9.87 17.99 8.93
N LYS A 70 9.32 19.22 8.91
CA LYS A 70 8.34 19.61 7.89
C LYS A 70 8.94 19.52 6.50
N TRP A 71 8.23 18.84 5.60
CA TRP A 71 8.60 18.75 4.20
C TRP A 71 7.96 19.92 3.43
N SER A 72 8.78 20.82 2.90
CA SER A 72 8.32 22.15 2.44
C SER A 72 8.34 22.37 0.92
N LYS A 73 8.62 21.35 0.11
CA LYS A 73 8.55 21.50 -1.36
C LYS A 73 7.09 21.67 -1.79
N GLN A 74 6.68 22.93 -2.03
CA GLN A 74 5.43 23.35 -2.68
C GLN A 74 4.23 22.45 -2.33
N SER A 75 3.85 22.39 -1.04
CA SER A 75 2.88 21.41 -0.60
C SER A 75 1.46 21.75 -1.10
N ARG A 76 1.08 21.16 -2.25
CA ARG A 76 -0.28 21.20 -2.79
C ARG A 76 -1.22 20.52 -1.80
N SER A 77 -2.44 21.02 -1.63
CA SER A 77 -3.46 20.33 -0.82
C SER A 77 -3.72 18.91 -1.37
N LEU A 78 -4.10 17.96 -0.50
CA LEU A 78 -4.52 16.62 -0.94
C LEU A 78 -5.63 16.70 -2.00
N ARG A 79 -6.52 17.70 -1.91
CA ARG A 79 -7.57 17.97 -2.90
C ARG A 79 -7.01 18.38 -4.26
N SER A 80 -5.99 19.24 -4.31
CA SER A 80 -5.35 19.61 -5.58
C SER A 80 -4.63 18.41 -6.20
N LEU A 81 -3.94 17.61 -5.40
CA LEU A 81 -3.30 16.38 -5.88
C LEU A 81 -4.34 15.40 -6.45
N ALA A 82 -5.45 15.21 -5.74
CA ALA A 82 -6.56 14.39 -6.20
C ALA A 82 -7.15 14.86 -7.54
N ARG A 83 -7.40 16.18 -7.68
CA ARG A 83 -7.92 16.77 -8.91
C ARG A 83 -6.97 16.60 -10.09
N GLU A 84 -5.68 16.84 -9.86
CA GLU A 84 -4.65 16.64 -10.89
C GLU A 84 -4.59 15.18 -11.32
N MET A 85 -4.60 14.22 -10.38
CA MET A 85 -4.60 12.78 -10.69
C MET A 85 -5.80 12.35 -11.53
N THR A 86 -6.96 13.00 -11.34
CA THR A 86 -8.16 12.73 -12.15
C THR A 86 -8.02 13.31 -13.57
N ALA A 87 -7.32 14.45 -13.70
CA ALA A 87 -7.14 15.17 -14.97
C ALA A 87 -5.94 14.70 -15.82
N MET A 88 -4.98 13.97 -15.24
CA MET A 88 -3.78 13.49 -15.95
C MET A 88 -4.08 12.27 -16.85
N ASP A 89 -3.25 12.06 -17.87
CA ASP A 89 -3.26 10.82 -18.66
C ASP A 89 -2.64 9.64 -17.88
N ARG A 90 -3.03 8.40 -18.24
CA ARG A 90 -2.62 7.17 -17.53
C ARG A 90 -1.10 7.05 -17.29
N LYS A 91 -0.28 7.51 -18.25
CA LYS A 91 1.19 7.49 -18.17
C LYS A 91 1.77 8.55 -17.22
N ASP A 92 1.13 9.70 -17.09
CA ASP A 92 1.59 10.77 -16.23
C ASP A 92 1.08 10.61 -14.79
N ARG A 93 -0.12 10.00 -14.61
CA ARG A 93 -0.60 9.53 -13.29
C ARG A 93 0.43 8.63 -12.60
N GLN A 94 1.09 7.75 -13.35
CA GLN A 94 2.11 6.84 -12.83
C GLN A 94 3.41 7.53 -12.40
N LYS A 95 3.67 8.75 -12.88
CA LYS A 95 4.83 9.57 -12.48
C LYS A 95 4.54 10.48 -11.30
N THR A 96 3.29 10.86 -11.06
CA THR A 96 2.89 11.84 -10.02
C THR A 96 2.60 11.23 -8.66
N LEU A 97 2.49 9.91 -8.55
CA LEU A 97 2.67 9.24 -7.26
C LEU A 97 4.09 9.57 -6.82
N GLU A 98 4.23 10.56 -5.93
CA GLU A 98 5.50 11.05 -5.42
C GLU A 98 6.38 9.86 -5.09
N ARG A 99 7.54 9.75 -5.75
CA ARG A 99 8.42 8.61 -5.57
C ARG A 99 8.92 8.68 -4.14
N PHE A 100 8.40 7.83 -3.27
CA PHE A 100 8.83 7.74 -1.88
C PHE A 100 10.33 7.42 -1.76
N GLU A 101 10.92 6.86 -2.81
CA GLU A 101 12.37 6.75 -3.01
C GLU A 101 13.08 8.10 -3.03
N ASP A 102 12.46 9.15 -3.57
CA ASP A 102 12.98 10.52 -3.53
C ASP A 102 12.99 11.07 -2.08
N TYR A 103 12.24 10.44 -1.18
CA TYR A 103 12.27 10.69 0.27
C TYR A 103 13.25 9.77 1.01
N GLY A 104 14.09 9.06 0.25
CA GLY A 104 15.15 8.18 0.73
C GLY A 104 14.64 6.89 1.40
N LEU A 105 13.43 6.45 1.05
CA LEU A 105 12.93 5.13 1.41
C LEU A 105 13.46 4.06 0.44
N THR A 106 13.64 2.84 0.94
CA THR A 106 14.09 1.68 0.17
C THR A 106 12.90 0.75 -0.08
N GLY A 107 12.68 0.26 -1.31
CA GLY A 107 11.75 -0.86 -1.59
C GLY A 107 10.28 -0.60 -1.25
N PHE A 108 9.80 0.63 -1.48
CA PHE A 108 8.48 1.07 -1.02
C PHE A 108 7.32 0.45 -1.82
N VAL A 109 6.29 -0.03 -1.12
CA VAL A 109 5.06 -0.57 -1.73
C VAL A 109 3.90 0.40 -1.54
N THR A 110 3.19 0.71 -2.63
CA THR A 110 1.97 1.53 -2.66
C THR A 110 0.71 0.67 -2.85
N ASP A 111 -0.47 1.27 -2.68
CA ASP A 111 -1.78 0.68 -2.99
C ASP A 111 -2.20 -0.50 -2.08
N LEU A 112 -1.47 -0.75 -0.99
CA LEU A 112 -1.80 -1.84 -0.04
C LEU A 112 -3.11 -1.59 0.71
N GLY A 113 -3.47 -0.34 1.04
CA GLY A 113 -4.75 -0.03 1.68
C GLY A 113 -5.97 -0.31 0.80
N GLN A 114 -5.76 -0.57 -0.49
CA GLN A 114 -6.81 -0.91 -1.45
C GLN A 114 -6.94 -2.41 -1.72
N LEU A 115 -6.18 -3.28 -1.07
CA LEU A 115 -6.25 -4.71 -1.34
C LEU A 115 -7.67 -5.28 -1.18
N ILE A 116 -8.49 -4.71 -0.29
CA ILE A 116 -9.91 -5.08 -0.15
C ILE A 116 -10.71 -4.93 -1.46
N LEU A 117 -10.30 -4.02 -2.35
CA LEU A 117 -10.96 -3.78 -3.62
C LEU A 117 -10.70 -4.87 -4.66
N LEU A 118 -9.66 -5.70 -4.48
CA LEU A 118 -9.44 -6.89 -5.30
C LEU A 118 -10.63 -7.86 -5.21
N PHE A 119 -11.28 -7.88 -4.04
CA PHE A 119 -12.44 -8.73 -3.74
C PHE A 119 -13.78 -8.01 -3.93
N ALA A 120 -13.76 -6.81 -4.49
CA ALA A 120 -14.97 -6.07 -4.79
C ALA A 120 -15.73 -6.67 -5.98
N ARG A 121 -16.87 -6.07 -6.30
CA ARG A 121 -17.84 -6.64 -7.24
C ARG A 121 -17.22 -6.82 -8.64
N GLY A 122 -17.08 -8.06 -9.07
CA GLY A 122 -16.46 -8.44 -10.35
C GLY A 122 -15.00 -8.89 -10.25
N GLY A 123 -14.27 -8.49 -9.19
CA GLY A 123 -12.90 -8.94 -8.93
C GLY A 123 -12.86 -10.31 -8.25
N ILE A 124 -13.76 -10.54 -7.28
CA ILE A 124 -13.79 -11.78 -6.48
C ILE A 124 -13.90 -13.08 -7.31
N ALA A 125 -14.55 -13.03 -8.47
CA ALA A 125 -14.71 -14.20 -9.37
C ALA A 125 -13.38 -14.66 -10.00
N ARG A 126 -12.34 -13.83 -9.93
CA ARG A 126 -10.98 -14.14 -10.40
C ARG A 126 -10.12 -14.83 -9.34
N TYR A 127 -10.69 -15.12 -8.18
CA TYR A 127 -10.00 -15.74 -7.06
C TYR A 127 -10.72 -17.01 -6.65
N GLU A 128 -9.94 -18.02 -6.31
CA GLU A 128 -10.42 -19.20 -5.62
C GLU A 128 -10.12 -19.07 -4.14
N PHE A 129 -11.09 -19.46 -3.30
CA PHE A 129 -10.99 -19.38 -1.84
C PHE A 129 -11.17 -20.76 -1.24
N HIS A 130 -10.32 -21.09 -0.27
CA HIS A 130 -10.44 -22.30 0.52
C HIS A 130 -10.58 -21.94 1.98
N PHE A 131 -11.60 -22.49 2.64
CA PHE A 131 -11.75 -22.34 4.09
C PHE A 131 -10.63 -23.09 4.79
N GLU A 132 -9.93 -22.41 5.68
CA GLU A 132 -8.83 -22.99 6.45
C GLU A 132 -9.32 -23.40 7.84
N LYS A 133 -9.79 -22.42 8.62
CA LYS A 133 -10.15 -22.60 10.03
C LYS A 133 -10.93 -21.40 10.57
N ILE A 134 -11.36 -21.54 11.82
CA ILE A 134 -11.75 -20.41 12.67
C ILE A 134 -10.55 -20.10 13.57
N ASP A 135 -10.13 -18.83 13.64
CA ASP A 135 -9.03 -18.41 14.51
C ASP A 135 -9.46 -18.29 15.99
N GLY A 136 -8.51 -18.00 16.88
CA GLY A 136 -8.77 -17.87 18.31
C GLY A 136 -9.71 -16.72 18.68
N ASP A 137 -9.88 -15.75 17.79
CA ASP A 137 -10.76 -14.58 17.95
C ASP A 137 -12.15 -14.82 17.33
N GLY A 138 -12.39 -16.03 16.78
CA GLY A 138 -13.67 -16.41 16.18
C GLY A 138 -13.87 -15.93 14.74
N HIS A 139 -12.82 -15.46 14.06
CA HIS A 139 -12.87 -15.09 12.64
C HIS A 139 -12.72 -16.31 11.75
N ALA A 140 -13.41 -16.33 10.62
CA ALA A 140 -13.17 -17.35 9.60
C ALA A 140 -11.97 -16.93 8.74
N GLU A 141 -11.02 -17.85 8.60
CA GLU A 141 -9.82 -17.69 7.78
C GLU A 141 -9.99 -18.46 6.47
N PHE A 142 -9.69 -17.80 5.37
CA PHE A 142 -9.67 -18.40 4.04
C PHE A 142 -8.31 -18.15 3.39
N SER A 143 -7.71 -19.16 2.77
CA SER A 143 -6.64 -18.95 1.80
C SER A 143 -7.25 -18.56 0.45
N TYR A 144 -6.54 -17.76 -0.33
CA TYR A 144 -6.97 -17.39 -1.67
C TYR A 144 -5.82 -17.42 -2.67
N GLN A 145 -6.16 -17.72 -3.93
CA GLN A 145 -5.24 -17.63 -5.05
C GLN A 145 -5.94 -17.02 -6.27
N GLN A 146 -5.23 -16.13 -6.96
CA GLN A 146 -5.69 -15.54 -8.20
C GLN A 146 -5.69 -16.58 -9.33
N LEU A 147 -6.83 -16.78 -9.97
CA LEU A 147 -7.03 -17.67 -11.10
C LEU A 147 -6.53 -17.01 -12.39
N ASP A 148 -6.95 -15.77 -12.64
CA ASP A 148 -6.68 -15.01 -13.85
C ASP A 148 -6.64 -13.48 -13.63
N GLY A 149 -6.35 -12.72 -14.69
CA GLY A 149 -6.30 -11.26 -14.66
C GLY A 149 -4.89 -10.67 -14.49
N SER A 150 -4.76 -9.39 -14.81
CA SER A 150 -3.51 -8.63 -14.78
C SER A 150 -3.27 -7.87 -13.47
N GLU A 151 -4.07 -8.13 -12.44
CA GLU A 151 -4.05 -7.39 -11.18
C GLU A 151 -2.81 -7.80 -10.38
N ALA A 152 -1.68 -7.19 -10.73
CA ALA A 152 -0.43 -7.27 -10.01
C ALA A 152 -0.40 -6.12 -8.99
N LEU A 153 -0.09 -6.44 -7.73
CA LEU A 153 0.43 -5.45 -6.80
C LEU A 153 1.57 -4.71 -7.51
N THR A 154 1.43 -3.39 -7.67
CA THR A 154 2.48 -2.60 -8.32
C THR A 154 3.52 -2.26 -7.29
N ILE A 155 4.65 -2.97 -7.33
CA ILE A 155 5.82 -2.72 -6.48
C ILE A 155 6.72 -1.75 -7.25
N TYR A 156 6.91 -0.56 -6.69
CA TYR A 156 7.76 0.48 -7.29
C TYR A 156 9.19 0.32 -6.75
N GLY A 157 10.19 0.54 -7.63
CA GLY A 157 11.54 0.83 -7.18
C GLY A 157 12.68 -0.08 -7.63
N GLU A 158 12.41 -1.17 -8.37
CA GLU A 158 13.50 -2.10 -8.70
C GLU A 158 13.58 -2.46 -10.20
N THR A 159 12.48 -2.53 -10.96
CA THR A 159 12.53 -2.92 -12.40
C THR A 159 11.98 -1.86 -13.36
N LYS A 160 12.49 -1.84 -14.61
CA LYS A 160 11.90 -1.07 -15.72
C LYS A 160 10.58 -1.68 -16.23
N GLU A 161 10.34 -2.97 -15.97
CA GLU A 161 9.15 -3.69 -16.41
C GLU A 161 8.49 -4.43 -15.24
N PRO A 162 7.21 -4.18 -14.93
CA PRO A 162 6.53 -4.82 -13.82
C PRO A 162 6.37 -6.33 -14.07
N VAL A 163 7.01 -7.15 -13.22
CA VAL A 163 6.82 -8.61 -13.21
C VAL A 163 5.42 -8.93 -12.70
N ARG A 164 4.61 -9.59 -13.52
CA ARG A 164 3.22 -9.96 -13.17
C ARG A 164 3.21 -11.34 -12.54
N GLN A 165 2.88 -11.42 -11.26
CA GLN A 165 2.70 -12.68 -10.56
C GLN A 165 1.26 -12.83 -10.09
N LYS A 166 0.78 -14.08 -10.09
CA LYS A 166 -0.53 -14.42 -9.53
C LYS A 166 -0.46 -14.18 -8.02
N LEU A 167 -1.37 -13.33 -7.54
CA LEU A 167 -1.45 -13.02 -6.13
C LEU A 167 -2.05 -14.19 -5.36
N HIS A 168 -1.52 -14.45 -4.17
CA HIS A 168 -2.09 -15.40 -3.22
C HIS A 168 -1.93 -14.87 -1.80
N GLY A 169 -2.65 -15.46 -0.87
CA GLY A 169 -2.59 -15.03 0.53
C GLY A 169 -3.76 -15.55 1.35
N ARG A 170 -4.14 -14.79 2.36
CA ARG A 170 -5.21 -15.15 3.29
C ARG A 170 -6.13 -13.98 3.58
N ILE A 171 -7.37 -14.27 3.88
CA ILE A 171 -8.37 -13.29 4.30
C ILE A 171 -9.06 -13.78 5.58
N TRP A 172 -9.13 -12.90 6.57
CA TRP A 172 -9.88 -13.12 7.80
C TRP A 172 -11.15 -12.30 7.74
N VAL A 173 -12.29 -12.96 7.96
CA VAL A 173 -13.60 -12.33 7.92
C VAL A 173 -14.33 -12.54 9.23
N ASN A 174 -15.10 -11.54 9.63
CA ASN A 174 -16.05 -11.70 10.71
C ASN A 174 -17.13 -12.72 10.30
N ARG A 175 -17.37 -13.75 11.12
CA ARG A 175 -18.30 -14.84 10.76
C ARG A 175 -19.76 -14.41 10.63
N LEU A 176 -20.16 -13.37 11.37
CA LEU A 176 -21.55 -12.92 11.42
C LEU A 176 -21.84 -11.87 10.35
N THR A 177 -20.90 -10.94 10.15
CA THR A 177 -21.09 -9.81 9.22
C THR A 177 -20.43 -10.03 7.86
N LEU A 178 -19.59 -11.05 7.73
CA LEU A 178 -18.78 -11.36 6.55
C LEU A 178 -17.85 -10.20 6.13
N LEU A 179 -17.63 -9.23 7.03
CA LEU A 179 -16.73 -8.13 6.76
C LEU A 179 -15.27 -8.61 6.85
N PRO A 180 -14.41 -8.28 5.87
CA PRO A 180 -13.00 -8.56 5.95
C PRO A 180 -12.34 -7.68 7.00
N LEU A 181 -11.56 -8.31 7.87
CA LEU A 181 -10.86 -7.69 8.99
C LEU A 181 -9.35 -7.62 8.73
N ARG A 182 -8.82 -8.63 8.04
CA ARG A 182 -7.41 -8.72 7.70
C ARG A 182 -7.26 -9.39 6.34
N ILE A 183 -6.33 -8.89 5.53
CA ILE A 183 -5.90 -9.52 4.27
C ILE A 183 -4.38 -9.62 4.32
N SER A 184 -3.84 -10.81 4.09
CA SER A 184 -2.42 -11.00 3.81
C SER A 184 -2.23 -11.29 2.33
N ILE A 185 -1.12 -10.82 1.78
CA ILE A 185 -0.69 -11.08 0.42
C ILE A 185 0.77 -11.48 0.43
N GLU A 186 1.08 -12.51 -0.36
CA GLU A 186 2.42 -13.05 -0.54
C GLU A 186 2.79 -13.02 -2.02
N SER A 187 4.04 -12.64 -2.30
CA SER A 187 4.61 -12.64 -3.64
C SER A 187 6.04 -13.14 -3.59
N ASP A 188 6.40 -14.04 -4.50
CA ASP A 188 7.75 -14.59 -4.63
C ASP A 188 8.27 -14.28 -6.03
N ARG A 189 9.05 -13.21 -6.18
CA ARG A 189 9.61 -12.75 -7.45
C ARG A 189 11.11 -12.99 -7.53
N GLU A 190 11.66 -12.75 -8.71
CA GLU A 190 13.11 -12.73 -8.93
C GLU A 190 13.51 -11.35 -9.44
N TYR A 191 14.59 -10.80 -8.90
CA TYR A 191 15.15 -9.52 -9.27
C TYR A 191 16.67 -9.63 -9.39
N ASP A 192 17.24 -9.37 -10.57
CA ASP A 192 18.68 -9.57 -10.84
C ASP A 192 19.20 -10.96 -10.43
N ASN A 193 18.41 -12.01 -10.70
CA ASN A 193 18.64 -13.40 -10.26
C ASN A 193 18.67 -13.60 -8.73
N ILE A 194 18.17 -12.63 -7.97
CA ILE A 194 18.00 -12.70 -6.52
C ILE A 194 16.52 -12.98 -6.22
N PRO A 195 16.20 -14.08 -5.51
CA PRO A 195 14.83 -14.33 -5.09
C PRO A 195 14.40 -13.27 -4.07
N VAL A 196 13.24 -12.67 -4.32
CA VAL A 196 12.62 -11.66 -3.49
C VAL A 196 11.27 -12.17 -3.02
N ARG A 197 11.02 -12.11 -1.71
CA ARG A 197 9.74 -12.47 -1.13
C ARG A 197 9.14 -11.28 -0.38
N ASP A 198 7.92 -10.94 -0.72
CA ASP A 198 7.17 -9.86 -0.10
C ASP A 198 5.97 -10.44 0.62
N LEU A 199 5.81 -10.03 1.87
CA LEU A 199 4.66 -10.34 2.70
C LEU A 199 4.06 -9.02 3.14
N SER A 200 2.79 -8.78 2.78
CA SER A 200 2.04 -7.65 3.31
C SER A 200 0.80 -8.13 4.06
N ILE A 201 0.54 -7.53 5.22
CA ILE A 201 -0.67 -7.76 6.02
C ILE A 201 -1.37 -6.41 6.18
N VAL A 202 -2.63 -6.35 5.81
CA VAL A 202 -3.48 -5.16 5.92
C VAL A 202 -4.63 -5.48 6.87
N GLU A 203 -4.74 -4.69 7.93
CA GLU A 203 -5.84 -4.74 8.88
C GLU A 203 -6.84 -3.62 8.57
N TYR A 204 -8.13 -3.96 8.56
CA TYR A 204 -9.22 -3.05 8.26
C TYR A 204 -10.09 -2.86 9.49
N SER A 205 -10.56 -1.63 9.68
CA SER A 205 -11.51 -1.28 10.72
C SER A 205 -12.74 -0.58 10.13
N PRO A 206 -13.94 -0.87 10.65
CA PRO A 206 -15.12 -0.07 10.34
C PRO A 206 -14.90 1.39 10.72
N SER A 207 -15.20 2.29 9.78
CA SER A 207 -15.19 3.72 10.04
C SER A 207 -16.60 4.23 10.37
N LYS A 208 -16.66 5.40 11.04
CA LYS A 208 -17.92 6.15 11.25
C LYS A 208 -18.64 6.55 9.95
N PHE A 209 -18.00 6.36 8.79
CA PHE A 209 -18.55 6.68 7.47
C PHE A 209 -19.19 5.48 6.79
N GLY A 210 -19.32 4.34 7.48
CA GLY A 210 -19.93 3.12 6.92
C GLY A 210 -19.05 2.38 5.91
N SER A 211 -17.76 2.70 5.87
CA SER A 211 -16.76 2.03 5.02
C SER A 211 -15.70 1.35 5.89
N LEU A 212 -15.17 0.22 5.42
CA LEU A 212 -13.91 -0.33 5.92
C LEU A 212 -12.75 0.52 5.42
N LEU A 213 -11.87 0.92 6.32
CA LEU A 213 -10.66 1.68 6.03
C LEU A 213 -9.45 0.93 6.59
N PRO A 214 -8.26 1.05 5.96
CA PRO A 214 -7.05 0.48 6.53
C PRO A 214 -6.80 1.11 7.91
N ALA A 215 -6.45 0.26 8.88
CA ALA A 215 -6.08 0.64 10.24
C ALA A 215 -4.57 0.49 10.44
N ARG A 216 -4.02 -0.62 9.94
CA ARG A 216 -2.58 -0.92 9.98
C ARG A 216 -2.16 -1.71 8.76
N ILE A 217 -0.96 -1.44 8.26
CA ILE A 217 -0.32 -2.26 7.24
C ILE A 217 1.08 -2.61 7.72
N VAL A 218 1.47 -3.87 7.57
CA VAL A 218 2.85 -4.31 7.76
C VAL A 218 3.30 -4.96 6.47
N HIS A 219 4.34 -4.40 5.84
CA HIS A 219 5.00 -4.97 4.68
C HIS A 219 6.43 -5.39 5.06
N ARG A 220 6.85 -6.56 4.61
CA ARG A 220 8.21 -7.09 4.78
C ARG A 220 8.72 -7.64 3.47
N GLN A 221 9.90 -7.19 3.07
CA GLN A 221 10.62 -7.72 1.91
C GLN A 221 11.83 -8.52 2.37
N HIS A 222 12.02 -9.68 1.77
CA HIS A 222 13.19 -10.54 1.98
C HIS A 222 13.94 -10.74 0.67
N LEU A 223 15.27 -10.60 0.70
CA LEU A 223 16.16 -10.98 -0.41
C LEU A 223 16.93 -12.23 -0.02
N SER A 224 16.78 -13.32 -0.78
CA SER A 224 17.39 -14.62 -0.46
C SER A 224 17.14 -15.06 0.98
N GLY A 225 15.90 -14.86 1.46
CA GLY A 225 15.46 -15.20 2.81
C GLY A 225 15.90 -14.22 3.91
N LYS A 226 16.68 -13.17 3.60
CA LYS A 226 17.10 -12.16 4.57
C LYS A 226 16.16 -10.97 4.52
N LEU A 227 15.61 -10.57 5.68
CA LEU A 227 14.78 -9.37 5.80
C LEU A 227 15.61 -8.14 5.41
N VAL A 228 15.17 -7.39 4.40
CA VAL A 228 15.85 -6.18 3.93
C VAL A 228 15.11 -4.90 4.29
N VAL A 229 13.79 -4.95 4.36
CA VAL A 229 12.98 -3.81 4.77
C VAL A 229 11.71 -4.28 5.49
N THR A 230 11.29 -3.49 6.48
CA THR A 230 9.96 -3.57 7.08
C THR A 230 9.32 -2.19 7.03
N ASP A 231 8.14 -2.09 6.45
CA ASP A 231 7.31 -0.91 6.46
C ASP A 231 6.10 -1.14 7.36
N GLU A 232 5.90 -0.28 8.35
CA GLU A 232 4.71 -0.27 9.20
C GLU A 232 3.93 1.02 8.99
N PHE A 233 2.70 0.89 8.47
CA PHE A 233 1.77 1.99 8.28
C PHE A 233 0.69 1.94 9.35
N THR A 234 0.37 3.09 9.92
CA THR A 234 -0.78 3.28 10.81
C THR A 234 -1.63 4.43 10.31
N TYR A 235 -2.94 4.29 10.44
CA TYR A 235 -3.90 5.24 9.90
C TYR A 235 -4.77 5.82 11.01
N SER A 236 -4.99 7.13 10.97
CA SER A 236 -5.76 7.84 12.00
C SER A 236 -6.46 9.07 11.44
N GLY A 237 -7.32 9.70 12.26
CA GLY A 237 -7.86 11.02 11.95
C GLY A 237 -8.77 11.07 10.71
N PHE A 238 -9.39 9.97 10.32
CA PHE A 238 -10.25 9.94 9.14
C PHE A 238 -11.43 10.92 9.25
N HIS A 239 -11.57 11.76 8.24
CA HIS A 239 -12.59 12.79 8.10
C HIS A 239 -13.14 12.86 6.67
N GLN A 240 -14.37 13.35 6.52
CA GLN A 240 -14.94 13.61 5.21
C GLN A 240 -14.34 14.87 4.59
N VAL A 241 -13.95 14.77 3.33
CA VAL A 241 -13.53 15.89 2.51
C VAL A 241 -14.77 16.35 1.73
N LEU A 242 -15.41 17.43 2.19
CA LEU A 242 -16.66 17.95 1.60
C LEU A 242 -16.52 18.14 0.09
N GLY A 243 -17.33 17.43 -0.70
CA GLY A 243 -17.41 17.63 -2.15
C GLY A 243 -17.85 19.06 -2.45
N GLY A 244 -16.95 19.86 -3.01
CA GLY A 244 -17.31 21.16 -3.57
C GLY A 244 -17.99 20.96 -4.92
N GLY A 245 -19.26 20.58 -4.90
CA GLY A 245 -20.18 20.66 -6.02
C GLY A 245 -21.47 21.29 -5.51
N ARG A 246 -21.85 22.44 -6.10
CA ARG A 246 -23.17 23.04 -5.89
C ARG A 246 -24.26 22.03 -6.31
N PRO A 247 -25.47 22.13 -5.70
CA PRO A 247 -26.62 21.32 -6.09
C PRO A 247 -26.96 21.45 -7.58
#